data_AF-A0A3A5K202-F1
#
_entry.id   AF-A0A3A5K202-F1
#
_cell.length_a   1.000
_cell.length_b   1.000
_cell.length_c   1.000
_cell.angle_alpha   90.00
_cell.angle_beta   90.00
_cell.angle_gamma   90.00
#
_symmetry.space_group_name_H-M   'P 1'
#
loop_
_entity.id
_entity.type
_entity.pdbx_description
1 polymer ?
#
loop_
_entity_poly.entity_id
_entity_poly.type
_entity_poly.pdbx_seq_one_letter_code
_entity_poly.pdbx_strand_id
1 'polypeptide(L)' 'MNPTKKAAPFVPTEIHVSTVEDQKGALGILSISTTMGLLEIVLDGQAADAIVDAISVIRPKLA' A
#
# COMPACT_ATOMS: atom_id res chain seq x y z
N MET A 1 -22.43 1.74 28.95
CA MET A 1 -21.22 1.71 28.10
C MET A 1 -21.69 1.52 26.66
N ASN A 2 -21.60 2.57 25.82
CA ASN A 2 -21.92 2.42 24.39
C ASN A 2 -20.91 1.48 23.75
N PRO A 3 -21.33 0.57 22.85
CA PRO A 3 -20.39 -0.25 22.09
C PRO A 3 -19.48 0.70 21.32
N THR A 4 -18.18 0.56 21.55
CA THR A 4 -17.11 1.23 20.83
C THR A 4 -17.44 1.24 19.34
N LYS A 5 -17.62 2.43 18.75
CA LYS A 5 -17.71 2.57 17.28
C LYS A 5 -16.43 1.95 16.71
N LYS A 6 -16.51 0.71 16.21
CA LYS A 6 -15.42 0.10 15.46
C LYS A 6 -15.12 1.02 14.30
N ALA A 7 -13.84 1.36 14.11
CA ALA A 7 -13.41 2.04 12.90
C ALA A 7 -13.88 1.21 11.70
N ALA A 8 -14.34 1.90 10.65
CA ALA A 8 -14.71 1.23 9.42
C ALA A 8 -13.53 0.37 8.94
N PRO A 9 -13.78 -0.85 8.43
CA PRO A 9 -12.70 -1.69 7.94
C PRO A 9 -11.93 -0.96 6.85
N PHE A 10 -10.61 -1.04 6.92
CA PHE A 10 -9.72 -0.54 5.89
C PHE A 10 -9.86 -1.46 4.67
N VAL A 11 -10.58 -1.00 3.66
CA VAL A 11 -10.84 -1.79 2.44
C VAL A 11 -10.26 -1.02 1.26
N PRO A 12 -9.24 -1.58 0.58
CA PRO A 12 -8.77 -1.06 -0.71
C PRO A 12 -9.88 -1.19 -1.76
N THR A 13 -10.13 -0.11 -2.49
CA THR A 13 -11.12 -0.06 -3.58
C THR A 13 -10.45 0.00 -4.94
N GLU A 14 -9.30 0.68 -5.04
CA GLU A 14 -8.53 0.82 -6.28
C GLU A 14 -7.03 0.87 -5.96
N ILE A 15 -6.22 0.32 -6.87
CA ILE A 15 -4.77 0.31 -6.76
C ILE A 15 -4.19 0.82 -8.07
N HIS A 16 -3.33 1.83 -8.00
CA HIS A 16 -2.64 2.42 -9.14
C HIS A 16 -1.14 2.47 -8.88
N VAL A 17 -0.35 2.22 -9.93
CA VAL A 17 1.11 2.39 -9.89
C VAL A 17 1.48 3.42 -10.94
N SER A 18 2.11 4.50 -10.52
CA SER A 18 2.63 5.54 -11.39
C SER A 18 4.14 5.68 -11.22
N THR A 19 4.79 6.35 -12.16
CA THR A 19 6.20 6.70 -12.08
C THR A 19 6.32 8.20 -12.22
N VAL A 20 7.09 8.82 -11.33
CA VAL A 20 7.36 10.26 -11.31
C VAL A 20 8.85 10.46 -11.46
N GLU A 21 9.26 11.36 -12.35
CA GLU A 21 10.67 11.76 -12.47
C GLU A 21 10.99 12.85 -11.43
N ASP A 22 12.06 12.64 -10.67
CA ASP A 22 12.65 13.65 -9.80
C ASP A 22 14.11 13.94 -10.20
N GLN A 23 14.78 14.82 -9.46
CA GLN A 23 16.17 15.21 -9.74
C GLN A 23 17.19 14.07 -9.52
N LYS A 24 16.78 12.97 -8.88
CA LYS A 24 17.59 11.80 -8.55
C LYS A 24 17.25 10.57 -9.39
N GLY A 25 16.17 10.62 -10.18
CA GLY A 25 15.76 9.57 -11.13
C GLY A 25 14.26 9.32 -11.13
N ALA A 26 13.84 8.20 -11.71
CA ALA A 26 12.45 7.78 -11.69
C ALA A 26 12.09 7.14 -10.33
N LEU A 27 11.02 7.63 -9.71
CA LEU A 27 10.43 7.09 -8.48
C LEU A 27 9.07 6.46 -8.79
N GLY A 28 8.86 5.22 -8.36
CA GLY A 28 7.53 4.62 -8.41
C GLY A 28 6.65 5.15 -7.28
N ILE A 29 5.35 5.33 -7.52
CA ILE A 29 4.36 5.63 -6.50
C ILE A 29 3.25 4.58 -6.59
N LEU A 30 2.96 3.94 -5.47
CA LEU A 30 1.80 3.08 -5.29
C LEU A 30 0.71 3.88 -4.59
N SER A 31 -0.38 4.13 -5.30
CA SER A 31 -1.56 4.82 -4.78
C SER A 31 -2.66 3.79 -4.55
N ILE A 32 -3.18 3.74 -3.32
CA ILE A 32 -4.25 2.84 -2.92
C ILE A 32 -5.42 3.70 -2.46
N SER A 33 -6.52 3.65 -3.22
CA SER A 33 -7.78 4.22 -2.78
C SER A 33 -8.41 3.29 -1.76
N THR A 34 -8.85 3.83 -0.62
CA THR A 34 -9.39 3.07 0.49
C THR A 34 -10.67 3.71 1.00
N THR A 35 -11.44 2.97 1.78
CA THR A 35 -12.58 3.50 2.55
C THR A 35 -12.23 4.65 3.48
N MET A 36 -10.94 4.83 3.81
CA MET A 36 -10.44 5.91 4.66
C MET A 36 -9.75 7.04 3.88
N GLY A 37 -9.70 6.97 2.55
CA GLY A 37 -9.03 7.95 1.68
C GLY A 37 -7.89 7.35 0.86
N LEU A 38 -7.07 8.22 0.28
CA LEU A 38 -5.94 7.81 -0.56
C LEU A 38 -4.70 7.56 0.30
N LEU A 39 -4.10 6.37 0.16
CA LEU A 39 -2.80 6.03 0.70
C LEU A 39 -1.77 6.05 -0.44
N GLU A 40 -0.73 6.87 -0.30
CA GLU A 40 0.36 6.95 -1.27
C GLU A 40 1.65 6.42 -0.65
N ILE A 41 2.32 5.52 -1.37
CA ILE A 41 3.55 4.87 -0.95
C ILE A 41 4.61 5.12 -2.03
N VAL A 42 5.73 5.72 -1.65
CA VAL A 42 6.88 5.87 -2.55
C VAL A 42 7.60 4.52 -2.63
N LEU A 43 7.83 4.04 -3.85
CA LEU A 43 8.50 2.78 -4.14
C LEU A 43 10.00 3.02 -4.33
N ASP A 44 10.68 3.34 -3.23
CA ASP A 44 12.14 3.31 -3.18
C ASP A 44 12.68 1.88 -2.94
N GLY A 45 14.00 1.74 -2.83
CA GLY A 45 14.62 0.42 -2.60
C GLY A 45 14.16 -0.25 -1.30
N GLN A 46 13.96 0.53 -0.22
CA GLN A 46 13.51 -0.01 1.05
C GLN A 46 12.05 -0.47 0.98
N ALA A 47 11.19 0.30 0.31
CA ALA A 47 9.81 -0.07 0.06
C ALA A 47 9.70 -1.33 -0.81
N ALA A 48 10.55 -1.46 -1.83
CA ALA A 48 10.60 -2.66 -2.66
C ALA A 48 10.95 -3.91 -1.85
N ASP A 49 11.99 -3.84 -1.01
CA ASP A 49 12.41 -4.96 -0.15
C ASP A 49 11.28 -5.37 0.81
N ALA A 50 10.64 -4.40 1.48
CA ALA A 50 9.54 -4.66 2.41
C ALA A 50 8.32 -5.32 1.72
N ILE A 51 8.01 -4.93 0.48
CA ILE A 51 6.91 -5.54 -0.29
C ILE A 51 7.26 -6.98 -0.67
N VAL A 52 8.48 -7.23 -1.12
CA VAL A 52 8.95 -8.58 -1.47
C VAL A 52 8.86 -9.52 -0.26
N ASP A 53 9.30 -9.05 0.91
CA ASP A 53 9.20 -9.80 2.16
C ASP A 53 7.74 -10.09 2.54
N ALA A 54 6.86 -9.09 2.45
CA ALA A 54 5.44 -9.26 2.70
C ALA A 54 4.81 -10.30 1.76
N ILE A 55 5.12 -10.26 0.47
CA ILE A 55 4.64 -11.23 -0.52
C ILE A 55 5.14 -12.64 -0.18
N SER A 56 6.41 -12.78 0.21
CA SER A 56 7.01 -14.06 0.62
C SER A 56 6.25 -14.70 1.78
N VAL A 57 5.79 -13.88 2.75
CA VAL A 57 4.99 -14.35 3.90
C VAL A 57 3.54 -14.68 3.53
N ILE A 58 2.94 -13.96 2.56
CA ILE A 58 1.54 -14.13 2.18
C ILE A 58 1.35 -15.30 1.22
N ARG A 59 2.25 -15.49 0.24
CA ARG A 59 2.12 -16.53 -0.81
C ARG A 59 1.78 -17.92 -0.27
N PRO A 60 2.45 -18.44 0.78
CA PRO A 60 2.12 -19.76 1.34
C PRO A 60 0.73 -19.86 1.96
N LYS A 61 0.11 -18.74 2.36
CA LYS A 61 -1.22 -18.69 3.00
C LYS A 61 -2.37 -18.62 2.00
N LEU A 62 -2.05 -18.44 0.71
CA LEU A 62 -3.02 -18.40 -0.39
C LEU A 62 -3.21 -19.78 -1.04
N ALA A 63 -2.46 -20.79 -0.60
CA ALA A 63 -2.55 -22.17 -1.06
C ALA A 63 -3.64 -22.97 -0.32
#